data_AF-A0A2W1AXH9-F1
#
_entry.id   AF-A0A2W1AXH9-F1
#
_cell.length_a   1.000
_cell.length_b   1.000
_cell.length_c   1.000
_cell.angle_alpha   90.00
_cell.angle_beta   90.00
_cell.angle_gamma   90.00
#
_symmetry.space_group_name_H-M   'P 1'
#
loop_
_entity.id
_entity.type
_entity.pdbx_description
1 polymer ?
#
loop_
_entity_poly.entity_id
_entity_poly.type
_entity_poly.pdbx_seq_one_letter_code
_entity_poly.pdbx_strand_id
1 'polypeptide(L)'
;MVGGVAGARRQQRVYETIYDLAQKMGEHTHELPDTNDEYVRSEDFEELFEQTLRRVADERSEEKRKVYASFLADAIMQPWQDYDEQLGFVRSLEQLQPAHLSIIRAYAREEAPPNNAMMGSIIGTLRRRLLDSMDEARIQQLVSDLVGMRILIEHTLGVNMTSDGAERTASRISPYGSRFTRYLQAE
;
A
#
# COMPACT_ATOMS: atom_id res chain seq x y z
N MET A 1 -3.90 28.54 -22.77
CA MET A 1 -4.01 27.12 -23.13
C MET A 1 -3.37 26.22 -22.06
N VAL A 2 -3.90 26.18 -20.84
CA VAL A 2 -3.35 25.34 -19.73
C VAL A 2 -4.25 24.14 -19.42
N GLY A 3 -5.55 24.21 -19.77
CA GLY A 3 -6.51 23.14 -19.53
C GLY A 3 -6.29 21.86 -20.34
N GLY A 4 -5.82 21.95 -21.59
CA GLY A 4 -5.64 20.79 -22.48
C GLY A 4 -4.55 19.81 -22.02
N VAL A 5 -3.40 20.33 -21.58
CA VAL A 5 -2.25 19.51 -21.15
C VAL A 5 -2.47 18.88 -19.77
N ALA A 6 -3.17 19.58 -18.87
CA ALA A 6 -3.55 19.03 -17.58
C ALA A 6 -4.59 17.89 -17.72
N GLY A 7 -5.59 18.07 -18.60
CA GLY A 7 -6.56 17.02 -18.93
C GLY A 7 -5.90 15.78 -19.54
N ALA A 8 -4.99 15.96 -20.50
CA ALA A 8 -4.25 14.85 -21.12
C ALA A 8 -3.45 14.03 -20.10
N ARG A 9 -2.77 14.67 -19.13
CA ARG A 9 -2.02 13.94 -18.09
C ARG A 9 -2.90 13.19 -17.11
N ARG A 10 -4.08 13.72 -16.77
CA ARG A 10 -5.07 13.01 -15.94
C ARG A 10 -5.56 11.76 -16.67
N GLN A 11 -5.94 11.91 -17.93
CA GLN A 11 -6.42 10.83 -18.78
C GLN A 11 -5.36 9.75 -18.97
N GLN A 12 -4.10 10.13 -19.22
CA GLN A 12 -2.99 9.20 -19.35
C GLN A 12 -2.80 8.33 -18.10
N ARG A 13 -2.85 8.92 -16.91
CA ARG A 13 -2.72 8.18 -15.64
C ARG A 13 -3.82 7.16 -15.42
N VAL A 14 -5.05 7.51 -15.81
CA VAL A 14 -6.19 6.58 -15.79
C VAL A 14 -5.95 5.43 -16.77
N TYR A 15 -5.53 5.72 -18.01
CA TYR A 15 -5.23 4.67 -18.99
C TYR A 15 -4.13 3.71 -18.52
N GLU A 16 -3.03 4.24 -17.98
CA GLU A 16 -1.94 3.42 -17.43
C GLU A 16 -2.46 2.48 -16.33
N THR A 17 -3.29 3.00 -15.42
CA THR A 17 -3.83 2.20 -14.31
C THR A 17 -4.82 1.13 -14.80
N ILE A 18 -5.66 1.44 -15.79
CA ILE A 18 -6.56 0.47 -16.42
C ILE A 18 -5.76 -0.60 -17.17
N TYR A 19 -4.66 -0.21 -17.84
CA TYR A 19 -3.76 -1.14 -18.51
C TYR A 19 -3.09 -2.09 -17.51
N ASP A 20 -2.55 -1.56 -16.41
CA ASP A 20 -1.96 -2.37 -15.33
C ASP A 20 -3.00 -3.31 -14.70
N LEU A 21 -4.23 -2.83 -14.50
CA LEU A 21 -5.36 -3.65 -14.04
C LEU A 21 -5.65 -4.79 -15.02
N ALA A 22 -5.74 -4.48 -16.31
CA ALA A 22 -6.01 -5.48 -17.35
C ALA A 22 -4.88 -6.53 -17.45
N GLN A 23 -3.61 -6.12 -17.27
CA GLN A 23 -2.49 -7.06 -17.21
C GLN A 23 -2.59 -8.00 -16.01
N LYS A 24 -2.81 -7.45 -14.82
CA LYS A 24 -3.02 -8.24 -13.58
C LYS A 24 -4.20 -9.20 -13.73
N MET A 25 -5.30 -8.76 -14.33
CA MET A 25 -6.43 -9.63 -14.63
C MET A 25 -6.11 -10.71 -15.67
N GLY A 26 -5.38 -10.35 -16.72
CA GLY A 26 -4.96 -11.25 -17.80
C GLY A 26 -4.13 -12.43 -17.29
N GLU A 27 -3.28 -12.20 -16.29
CA GLU A 27 -2.51 -13.24 -15.61
C GLU A 27 -3.39 -14.28 -14.88
N HIS A 28 -4.64 -13.93 -14.55
CA HIS A 28 -5.56 -14.73 -13.74
C HIS A 28 -6.90 -15.08 -14.45
N THR A 29 -7.00 -14.84 -15.76
CA THR A 29 -8.27 -14.96 -16.53
C THR A 29 -8.88 -16.36 -16.60
N HIS A 30 -8.15 -17.42 -16.29
CA HIS A 30 -8.66 -18.80 -16.38
C HIS A 30 -9.45 -19.25 -15.14
N GLU A 31 -9.60 -18.42 -14.10
CA GLU A 31 -10.07 -18.86 -12.78
C GLU A 31 -11.17 -17.98 -12.15
N LEU A 32 -11.80 -17.06 -12.88
CA LEU A 32 -12.84 -16.18 -12.30
C LEU A 32 -14.18 -16.95 -12.14
N PRO A 33 -14.73 -17.08 -10.92
CA PRO A 33 -16.05 -17.68 -10.70
C PRO A 33 -17.18 -16.79 -11.22
N ASP A 34 -18.33 -17.38 -11.58
CA ASP A 34 -19.53 -16.66 -12.04
C ASP A 34 -20.04 -15.60 -11.03
N THR A 35 -19.80 -15.81 -9.73
CA THR A 35 -20.16 -14.85 -8.65
C THR A 35 -19.45 -13.51 -8.78
N ASN A 36 -18.31 -13.45 -9.47
CA ASN A 36 -17.59 -12.20 -9.69
C ASN A 36 -18.27 -11.33 -10.76
N ASP A 37 -18.99 -11.94 -11.71
CA ASP A 37 -19.71 -11.22 -12.76
C ASP A 37 -20.92 -10.47 -12.20
N GLU A 38 -21.60 -11.02 -11.19
CA GLU A 38 -22.69 -10.33 -10.48
C GLU A 38 -22.17 -9.12 -9.70
N TYR A 39 -21.10 -9.30 -8.93
CA TYR A 39 -20.51 -8.21 -8.15
C TYR A 39 -19.97 -7.07 -9.03
N VAL A 40 -19.24 -7.38 -10.10
CA VAL A 40 -18.68 -6.36 -11.02
C VAL A 40 -19.77 -5.55 -11.73
N ARG A 41 -21.00 -6.06 -11.79
CA ARG A 41 -22.17 -5.36 -12.36
C ARG A 41 -23.02 -4.63 -11.31
N SER A 42 -22.64 -4.68 -10.03
CA SER A 42 -23.35 -4.00 -8.95
C SER A 42 -23.05 -2.50 -8.91
N GLU A 43 -23.98 -1.73 -8.32
CA GLU A 43 -23.82 -0.28 -8.09
C GLU A 43 -22.65 0.01 -7.13
N ASP A 44 -22.45 -0.84 -6.11
CA ASP A 44 -21.34 -0.71 -5.16
C ASP A 44 -19.98 -0.78 -5.87
N PHE A 45 -19.81 -1.74 -6.80
CA PHE A 45 -18.58 -1.84 -7.57
C PHE A 45 -18.41 -0.68 -8.55
N GLU A 46 -19.49 -0.24 -9.21
CA GLU A 46 -19.46 0.94 -10.09
C GLU A 46 -18.97 2.18 -9.32
N GLU A 47 -19.52 2.43 -8.13
CA GLU A 47 -19.11 3.54 -7.29
C GLU A 47 -17.65 3.39 -6.84
N LEU A 48 -17.24 2.21 -6.36
CA LEU A 48 -15.85 1.94 -5.96
C LEU A 48 -14.88 2.20 -7.11
N PHE A 49 -15.21 1.73 -8.31
CA PHE A 49 -14.40 1.87 -9.50
C PHE A 49 -14.27 3.34 -9.91
N GLU A 50 -15.39 4.08 -9.97
CA GLU A 50 -15.37 5.52 -10.28
C GLU A 50 -14.53 6.29 -9.24
N GLN A 51 -14.79 6.05 -7.96
CA GLN A 51 -14.09 6.71 -6.86
C GLN A 51 -12.58 6.45 -6.88
N THR A 52 -12.17 5.24 -7.29
CA THR A 52 -10.77 4.87 -7.42
C THR A 52 -10.13 5.57 -8.61
N LEU A 53 -10.77 5.52 -9.79
CA LEU A 53 -10.25 6.15 -11.01
C LEU A 53 -10.15 7.68 -10.88
N ARG A 54 -11.10 8.32 -10.19
CA ARG A 54 -11.03 9.76 -9.91
C ARG A 54 -9.78 10.12 -9.11
N ARG A 55 -9.42 9.31 -8.11
CA ARG A 55 -8.19 9.52 -7.32
C ARG A 55 -6.92 9.26 -8.12
N VAL A 56 -6.92 8.19 -8.92
CA VAL A 56 -5.83 7.87 -9.85
C VAL A 56 -5.57 9.02 -10.83
N ALA A 57 -6.63 9.65 -11.34
CA ALA A 57 -6.51 10.77 -12.27
C ALA A 57 -5.69 11.92 -11.69
N ASP A 58 -5.72 12.13 -10.36
CA ASP A 58 -4.98 13.17 -9.67
C ASP A 58 -3.65 12.70 -9.05
N GLU A 59 -3.50 11.39 -8.80
CA GLU A 59 -2.32 10.78 -8.17
C GLU A 59 -1.06 10.90 -9.05
N ARG A 60 -0.02 11.55 -8.52
CA ARG A 60 1.25 11.77 -9.25
C ARG A 60 2.22 10.61 -9.07
N SER A 61 2.16 9.91 -7.94
CA SER A 61 3.01 8.76 -7.66
C SER A 61 2.59 7.55 -8.51
N GLU A 62 3.48 7.10 -9.38
CA GLU A 62 3.29 5.86 -10.16
C GLU A 62 3.16 4.63 -9.25
N GLU A 63 3.96 4.56 -8.19
CA GLU A 63 3.89 3.48 -7.21
C GLU A 63 2.50 3.38 -6.58
N LYS A 64 1.89 4.51 -6.20
CA LYS A 64 0.51 4.51 -5.68
C LYS A 64 -0.51 4.09 -6.74
N ARG A 65 -0.33 4.50 -8.01
CA ARG A 65 -1.21 4.07 -9.11
C ARG A 65 -1.16 2.55 -9.32
N LYS A 66 0.02 1.93 -9.20
CA LYS A 66 0.16 0.46 -9.24
C LYS A 66 -0.54 -0.24 -8.07
N VAL A 67 -0.52 0.36 -6.88
CA VAL A 67 -1.30 -0.14 -5.73
C VAL A 67 -2.80 -0.06 -6.00
N TYR A 68 -3.30 1.06 -6.55
CA TYR A 68 -4.71 1.17 -6.96
C TYR A 68 -5.12 0.10 -7.99
N ALA A 69 -4.28 -0.13 -9.02
CA ALA A 69 -4.53 -1.18 -10.01
C ALA A 69 -4.60 -2.58 -9.36
N SER A 70 -3.68 -2.85 -8.43
CA SER A 70 -3.63 -4.15 -7.72
C SER A 70 -4.83 -4.34 -6.80
N PHE A 71 -5.26 -3.28 -6.12
CA PHE A 71 -6.48 -3.27 -5.31
C PHE A 71 -7.73 -3.55 -6.16
N LEU A 72 -7.89 -2.88 -7.30
CA LEU A 72 -9.02 -3.14 -8.20
C LEU A 72 -9.01 -4.56 -8.75
N ALA A 73 -7.82 -5.10 -9.08
CA ALA A 73 -7.69 -6.47 -9.54
C ALA A 73 -8.15 -7.47 -8.46
N ASP A 74 -7.68 -7.30 -7.22
CA ASP A 74 -8.12 -8.10 -6.07
C ASP A 74 -9.64 -7.98 -5.86
N ALA A 75 -10.20 -6.76 -5.89
CA ALA A 75 -11.63 -6.53 -5.70
C ALA A 75 -12.50 -7.25 -6.76
N ILE A 76 -12.00 -7.39 -7.99
CA ILE A 76 -12.68 -8.11 -9.08
C ILE A 76 -12.51 -9.63 -8.94
N MET A 77 -11.29 -10.11 -8.66
CA MET A 77 -10.99 -11.55 -8.59
C MET A 77 -11.56 -12.22 -7.35
N GLN A 78 -11.64 -11.42 -6.31
CA GLN A 78 -11.88 -11.86 -4.97
C GLN A 78 -12.81 -10.80 -4.39
N PRO A 79 -14.13 -10.88 -4.69
CA PRO A 79 -15.14 -10.03 -4.06
C PRO A 79 -15.18 -10.36 -2.56
N TRP A 80 -14.20 -9.88 -1.80
CA TRP A 80 -14.17 -9.99 -0.35
C TRP A 80 -14.72 -8.71 0.25
N GLN A 81 -15.65 -8.93 1.16
CA GLN A 81 -16.05 -8.06 2.26
C GLN A 81 -16.63 -6.68 1.93
N ASP A 82 -17.37 -6.23 2.93
CA ASP A 82 -18.04 -4.95 3.10
C ASP A 82 -17.50 -3.80 2.23
N TYR A 83 -18.37 -3.26 1.39
CA TYR A 83 -18.13 -2.08 0.56
C TYR A 83 -17.49 -0.93 1.34
N ASP A 84 -17.89 -0.72 2.60
CA ASP A 84 -17.34 0.34 3.45
C ASP A 84 -15.85 0.14 3.73
N GLU A 85 -15.39 -1.11 3.86
CA GLU A 85 -13.97 -1.40 4.06
C GLU A 85 -13.15 -1.12 2.80
N GLN A 86 -13.72 -1.41 1.62
CA GLN A 86 -13.07 -1.15 0.34
C GLN A 86 -12.92 0.36 0.09
N LEU A 87 -13.96 1.14 0.38
CA LEU A 87 -13.85 2.60 0.40
C LEU A 87 -12.87 3.11 1.44
N GLY A 88 -12.83 2.49 2.63
CA GLY A 88 -11.87 2.81 3.69
C GLY A 88 -10.42 2.65 3.22
N PHE A 89 -10.15 1.58 2.48
CA PHE A 89 -8.85 1.32 1.85
C PHE A 89 -8.48 2.43 0.86
N VAL A 90 -9.39 2.78 -0.06
CA VAL A 90 -9.18 3.84 -1.06
C VAL A 90 -8.87 5.19 -0.39
N ARG A 91 -9.63 5.56 0.66
CA ARG A 91 -9.38 6.79 1.43
C ARG A 91 -8.04 6.79 2.16
N SER A 92 -7.63 5.64 2.68
CA SER A 92 -6.34 5.51 3.36
C SER A 92 -5.18 5.61 2.37
N LEU A 93 -5.30 4.95 1.21
CA LEU A 93 -4.30 5.04 0.15
C LEU A 93 -4.16 6.46 -0.38
N GLU A 94 -5.25 7.24 -0.47
CA GLU A 94 -5.20 8.66 -0.83
C GLU A 94 -4.32 9.46 0.14
N GLN A 95 -4.46 9.23 1.46
CA GLN A 95 -3.70 9.92 2.50
C GLN A 95 -2.22 9.51 2.55
N LEU A 96 -1.89 8.30 2.11
CA LEU A 96 -0.52 7.82 2.10
C LEU A 96 0.35 8.65 1.14
N GLN A 97 1.56 8.92 1.60
CA GLN A 97 2.61 9.56 0.79
C GLN A 97 3.57 8.46 0.32
N PRO A 98 4.34 8.66 -0.76
CA PRO A 98 5.35 7.68 -1.18
C PRO A 98 6.31 7.27 -0.05
N ALA A 99 6.71 8.21 0.81
CA ALA A 99 7.53 7.92 1.97
C ALA A 99 6.88 6.95 2.97
N HIS A 100 5.55 7.02 3.14
CA HIS A 100 4.82 6.06 3.95
C HIS A 100 4.87 4.65 3.35
N LEU A 101 4.80 4.52 2.02
CA LEU A 101 4.93 3.23 1.34
C LEU A 101 6.32 2.61 1.56
N SER A 102 7.37 3.44 1.54
CA SER A 102 8.74 3.01 1.86
C SER A 102 8.84 2.46 3.29
N ILE A 103 8.18 3.11 4.25
CA ILE A 103 8.12 2.62 5.64
C ILE A 103 7.38 1.29 5.71
N ILE A 104 6.20 1.17 5.08
CA ILE A 104 5.43 -0.09 5.07
C ILE A 104 6.27 -1.23 4.46
N ARG A 105 6.97 -0.98 3.34
CA ARG A 105 7.91 -1.94 2.73
C ARG A 105 9.03 -2.33 3.70
N ALA A 106 9.63 -1.36 4.40
CA ALA A 106 10.69 -1.62 5.37
C ALA A 106 10.21 -2.46 6.56
N TYR A 107 8.96 -2.26 7.02
CA TYR A 107 8.33 -3.08 8.05
C TYR A 107 8.06 -4.51 7.60
N ALA A 108 7.63 -4.68 6.33
CA ALA A 108 7.27 -5.97 5.76
C ALA A 108 8.49 -6.85 5.42
N ARG A 109 9.69 -6.27 5.35
CA ARG A 109 10.94 -7.02 5.19
C ARG A 109 11.30 -7.69 6.51
N GLU A 110 11.62 -8.97 6.46
CA GLU A 110 12.27 -9.69 7.56
C GLU A 110 13.69 -10.03 7.11
N GLU A 111 14.66 -9.61 7.90
CA GLU A 111 16.08 -9.86 7.66
C GLU A 111 16.68 -10.55 8.87
N ALA A 112 17.66 -11.42 8.64
CA ALA A 112 18.45 -11.96 9.73
C ALA A 112 19.19 -10.80 10.45
N PRO A 113 19.27 -10.83 11.79
CA PRO A 113 20.02 -9.82 12.51
C PRO A 113 21.49 -9.83 12.07
N PRO A 114 22.16 -8.66 12.04
CA PRO A 114 23.56 -8.58 11.66
C PRO A 114 24.42 -9.43 12.60
N ASN A 115 25.37 -10.16 12.02
CA ASN A 115 26.28 -11.05 12.77
C ASN A 115 26.93 -10.27 13.94
N ASN A 116 26.86 -10.86 15.14
CA ASN A 116 27.39 -10.33 16.41
C ASN A 116 26.61 -9.17 17.08
N ALA A 117 25.47 -8.73 16.56
CA ALA A 117 24.63 -7.79 17.29
C ALA A 117 23.82 -8.51 18.38
N MET A 118 24.11 -8.23 19.66
CA MET A 118 23.29 -8.72 20.78
C MET A 118 22.09 -7.81 21.08
N MET A 119 22.23 -6.51 20.78
CA MET A 119 21.20 -5.50 20.98
C MET A 119 20.90 -4.75 19.69
N GLY A 120 19.68 -4.24 19.57
CA GLY A 120 19.23 -3.40 18.46
C GLY A 120 18.03 -2.55 18.87
N SER A 121 17.57 -1.73 17.94
CA SER A 121 16.35 -0.93 18.07
C SER A 121 15.60 -0.93 16.75
N ILE A 122 14.28 -0.80 16.80
CA ILE A 122 13.44 -0.78 15.58
C ILE A 122 13.84 0.41 14.71
N ILE A 123 14.11 1.57 15.29
CA ILE A 123 14.57 2.75 14.53
C ILE A 123 15.87 2.47 13.78
N GLY A 124 16.84 1.79 14.40
CA GLY A 124 18.10 1.40 13.76
C GLY A 124 17.89 0.42 12.61
N THR A 125 17.02 -0.57 12.81
CA THR A 125 16.63 -1.52 11.75
C THR A 125 15.95 -0.81 10.57
N LEU A 126 15.00 0.09 10.83
CA LEU A 126 14.31 0.84 9.78
C LEU A 126 15.27 1.73 8.99
N ARG A 127 16.17 2.46 9.66
CA ARG A 127 17.20 3.27 9.00
C ARG A 127 18.04 2.46 8.03
N ARG A 128 18.49 1.28 8.47
CA ARG A 128 19.27 0.36 7.63
C ARG A 128 18.49 -0.07 6.39
N ARG A 129 17.23 -0.48 6.56
CA ARG A 129 16.36 -0.94 5.44
C ARG A 129 15.98 0.18 4.48
N LEU A 130 15.91 1.41 4.97
CA LEU A 130 15.67 2.62 4.18
C LEU A 130 16.96 3.22 3.60
N LEU A 131 18.11 2.56 3.80
CA LEU A 131 19.43 3.00 3.31
C LEU A 131 19.76 4.45 3.70
N ASP A 132 19.39 4.86 4.91
CA ASP A 132 19.57 6.23 5.43
C ASP A 132 18.98 7.33 4.53
N SER A 133 18.02 7.01 3.65
CA SER A 133 17.31 8.00 2.83
C SER A 133 16.44 8.98 3.64
N MET A 134 16.21 8.68 4.92
CA MET A 134 15.41 9.48 5.84
C MET A 134 16.11 9.55 7.20
N ASP A 135 16.00 10.70 7.85
CA ASP A 135 16.46 10.85 9.24
C ASP A 135 15.46 10.23 10.24
N GLU A 136 15.91 10.08 11.49
CA GLU A 136 15.11 9.45 12.56
C GLU A 136 13.82 10.21 12.87
N ALA A 137 13.86 11.54 12.85
CA ALA A 137 12.70 12.37 13.15
C ALA A 137 11.61 12.16 12.08
N ARG A 138 12.01 12.09 10.81
CA ARG A 138 11.10 11.80 9.71
C ARG A 138 10.54 10.40 9.79
N ILE A 139 11.36 9.39 10.12
CA ILE A 139 10.88 8.02 10.32
C ILE A 139 9.86 7.96 11.46
N GLN A 140 10.14 8.59 12.59
CA GLN A 140 9.23 8.65 13.73
C GLN A 140 7.89 9.30 13.37
N GLN A 141 7.92 10.41 12.64
CA GLN A 141 6.70 11.07 12.17
C GLN A 141 5.88 10.16 11.26
N LEU A 142 6.51 9.57 10.24
CA LEU A 142 5.81 8.68 9.30
C LEU A 142 5.24 7.43 9.98
N VAL A 143 5.95 6.88 10.97
CA VAL A 143 5.42 5.76 11.78
C VAL A 143 4.23 6.21 12.61
N SER A 144 4.30 7.39 13.24
CA SER A 144 3.16 7.95 13.99
C SER A 144 1.94 8.14 13.09
N ASP A 145 2.13 8.66 11.88
CA ASP A 145 1.07 8.81 10.89
C ASP A 145 0.44 7.45 10.53
N LEU A 146 1.27 6.42 10.31
CA LEU A 146 0.83 5.05 10.01
C LEU A 146 0.09 4.37 11.17
N VAL A 147 0.46 4.67 12.42
CA VAL A 147 -0.29 4.22 13.60
C VAL A 147 -1.65 4.92 13.66
N GLY A 148 -1.69 6.24 13.41
CA GLY A 148 -2.93 7.01 13.32
C GLY A 148 -3.89 6.51 12.22
N MET A 149 -3.33 6.07 11.09
CA MET A 149 -4.07 5.41 10.01
C MET A 149 -4.40 3.92 10.28
N ARG A 150 -4.03 3.40 11.45
CA ARG A 150 -4.24 2.00 11.87
C ARG A 150 -3.54 0.97 10.96
N ILE A 151 -2.54 1.38 10.20
CA ILE A 151 -1.72 0.48 9.36
C ILE A 151 -0.68 -0.23 10.22
N LEU A 152 -0.11 0.47 11.20
CA LEU A 152 0.78 -0.09 12.21
C LEU A 152 0.10 -0.15 13.57
N ILE A 153 0.48 -1.14 14.37
CA ILE A 153 0.12 -1.24 15.79
C ILE A 153 1.03 -0.28 16.58
N GLU A 154 0.51 0.35 17.63
CA GLU A 154 1.29 1.22 18.50
C GLU A 154 2.50 0.51 19.12
N HIS A 155 3.67 1.13 19.04
CA HIS A 155 4.91 0.63 19.63
C HIS A 155 5.98 1.73 19.72
N THR A 156 6.98 1.51 20.56
CA THR A 156 8.12 2.41 20.73
C THR A 156 9.28 2.04 19.82
N LEU A 157 9.83 3.02 19.09
CA LEU A 157 10.91 2.79 18.12
C LEU A 157 12.33 2.77 18.72
N GLY A 158 12.56 3.56 19.76
CA GLY A 158 13.90 3.85 20.31
C GLY A 158 14.32 2.98 21.50
N VAL A 159 13.54 1.97 21.86
CA VAL A 159 13.87 1.10 22.99
C VAL A 159 14.89 0.05 22.56
N ASN A 160 15.95 -0.11 23.35
CA ASN A 160 16.92 -1.18 23.17
C ASN A 160 16.26 -2.54 23.45
N MET A 161 16.42 -3.47 22.53
CA MET A 161 15.94 -4.85 22.63
C MET A 161 16.96 -5.80 22.03
N THR A 162 16.67 -7.11 22.03
CA THR A 162 17.51 -8.08 21.31
C THR A 162 17.52 -7.73 19.81
N SER A 163 18.64 -7.97 19.14
CA SER A 163 18.75 -7.74 17.69
C SER A 163 17.65 -8.47 16.92
N ASP A 164 17.38 -9.73 17.25
CA ASP A 164 16.29 -10.53 16.68
C ASP A 164 14.91 -9.86 16.91
N GLY A 165 14.66 -9.30 18.09
CA GLY A 165 13.44 -8.57 18.37
C GLY A 165 13.29 -7.29 17.53
N ALA A 166 14.39 -6.58 17.31
CA ALA A 166 14.41 -5.36 16.49
C ALA A 166 14.19 -5.64 14.99
N GLU A 167 14.62 -6.82 14.50
CA GLU A 167 14.42 -7.22 13.10
C GLU A 167 12.98 -7.67 12.78
N ARG A 168 12.22 -8.16 13.77
CA ARG A 168 10.85 -8.68 13.58
C ARG A 168 9.78 -7.59 13.51
N THR A 169 9.97 -6.63 12.61
CA THR A 169 9.06 -5.49 12.45
C THR A 169 7.73 -5.87 11.82
N ALA A 170 7.65 -6.94 11.03
CA ALA A 170 6.42 -7.34 10.35
C ALA A 170 5.28 -7.63 11.35
N SER A 171 5.62 -8.10 12.55
CA SER A 171 4.68 -8.30 13.67
C SER A 171 3.97 -7.03 14.14
N ARG A 172 4.42 -5.85 13.71
CA ARG A 172 3.82 -4.54 14.04
C ARG A 172 2.86 -4.04 12.97
N ILE A 173 2.72 -4.74 11.86
CA ILE A 173 1.73 -4.44 10.82
C ILE A 173 0.38 -4.93 11.32
N SER A 174 -0.63 -4.07 11.29
CA SER A 174 -1.97 -4.44 11.74
C SER A 174 -2.66 -5.39 10.74
N PRO A 175 -3.77 -6.06 11.13
CA PRO A 175 -4.58 -6.82 10.18
C PRO A 175 -5.10 -5.98 9.01
N TYR A 176 -5.35 -4.68 9.24
CA TYR A 176 -5.72 -3.75 8.17
C TYR A 176 -4.51 -3.37 7.31
N GLY A 177 -3.36 -3.13 7.95
CA GLY A 177 -2.10 -2.78 7.28
C GLY A 177 -1.54 -3.88 6.38
N SER A 178 -1.80 -5.15 6.68
CA SER A 178 -1.34 -6.29 5.87
C SER A 178 -1.97 -6.31 4.46
N ARG A 179 -3.09 -5.63 4.26
CA ARG A 179 -3.68 -5.42 2.93
C ARG A 179 -2.76 -4.58 2.05
N PHE A 180 -2.13 -3.54 2.61
CA PHE A 180 -1.18 -2.70 1.87
C PHE A 180 0.09 -3.45 1.49
N THR A 181 0.59 -4.33 2.37
CA THR A 181 1.82 -5.08 2.08
C THR A 181 1.65 -6.04 0.92
N ARG A 182 0.45 -6.63 0.74
CA ARG A 182 0.13 -7.49 -0.41
C ARG A 182 0.37 -6.79 -1.74
N TYR A 183 -0.04 -5.53 -1.85
CA TYR A 183 0.07 -4.76 -3.09
C TYR A 183 1.44 -4.10 -3.27
N LEU A 184 2.21 -3.93 -2.19
CA LEU A 184 3.53 -3.30 -2.24
C LEU A 184 4.66 -4.29 -2.53
N GLN A 185 4.42 -5.60 -2.36
CA GLN A 185 5.38 -6.69 -2.61
C GLN A 185 5.32 -7.26 -4.04
N ALA A 186 4.35 -6.86 -4.86
CA ALA A 186 4.23 -7.28 -6.25
C ALA A 186 5.22 -6.50 -7.15
N GLU A 187 6.50 -6.86 -7.08
CA GLU A 187 7.55 -6.53 -8.05
C GLU A 187 8.38 -7.78 -8.37
#